data_AF-A0A1I6FEE3-F1
#
_entry.id   AF-A0A1I6FEE3-F1
#
_cell.length_a   1.000
_cell.length_b   1.000
_cell.length_c   1.000
_cell.angle_alpha   90.00
_cell.angle_beta   90.00
_cell.angle_gamma   90.00
#
_symmetry.space_group_name_H-M   'P 1'
#
loop_
_entity.id
_entity.type
_entity.pdbx_description
1 polymer ?
#
loop_
_entity_poly.entity_id
_entity_poly.type
_entity_poly.pdbx_seq_one_letter_code
_entity_poly.pdbx_strand_id
1 'polypeptide(L)'
;MTLDEELLRAARTAGTASAAAQDQADIAKAVYHHSVLRLHRAGGSMREIAEALKMSHQRVHQIVEQSKRTERCWFCGRVADEVDKMMAGPAALICDVCVAEAQVAEVGDCSFCSETKPVHEGAEAKICRSCLDFSAAVISGAASLR
;
A
#
# COMPACT_ATOMS: atom_id res chain seq x y z
N MET A 1 -26.27 -29.49 25.92
CA MET A 1 -26.07 -28.15 26.51
C MET A 1 -26.21 -27.13 25.40
N THR A 2 -27.23 -26.30 25.46
CA THR A 2 -27.44 -25.21 24.50
C THR A 2 -26.63 -24.00 24.94
N LEU A 3 -25.98 -23.33 24.00
CA LEU A 3 -25.31 -22.06 24.28
C LEU A 3 -26.36 -21.03 24.68
N ASP A 4 -26.02 -20.15 25.61
CA ASP A 4 -26.83 -18.98 25.95
C ASP A 4 -26.91 -18.08 24.70
N GLU A 5 -28.13 -17.87 24.21
CA GLU A 5 -28.38 -17.18 22.95
C GLU A 5 -28.09 -15.68 23.03
N GLU A 6 -28.22 -15.08 24.21
CA GLU A 6 -27.86 -13.69 24.46
C GLU A 6 -26.35 -13.51 24.48
N LEU A 7 -25.62 -14.40 25.18
CA LEU A 7 -24.16 -14.38 25.19
C LEU A 7 -23.59 -14.64 23.77
N LEU A 8 -24.20 -15.54 23.01
CA LEU A 8 -23.79 -15.82 21.62
C LEU A 8 -23.98 -14.60 20.71
N ARG A 9 -25.11 -13.90 20.83
CA ARG A 9 -25.38 -12.67 20.08
C ARG A 9 -24.39 -11.56 20.46
N ALA A 10 -24.12 -11.37 21.75
CA ALA A 10 -23.14 -10.39 22.22
C ALA A 10 -21.73 -10.70 21.68
N ALA A 11 -21.29 -11.96 21.72
CA ALA A 11 -20.00 -12.38 21.21
C ALA A 11 -19.86 -12.15 19.70
N ARG A 12 -20.91 -12.41 18.91
CA ARG A 12 -20.91 -12.12 17.46
C ARG A 12 -20.77 -10.64 17.18
N THR A 13 -21.51 -9.79 17.87
CA THR A 13 -21.42 -8.34 17.74
C THR A 13 -20.03 -7.82 18.13
N ALA A 14 -19.46 -8.33 19.21
CA ALA A 14 -18.10 -7.97 19.61
C ALA A 14 -17.06 -8.43 18.57
N GLY A 15 -17.23 -9.62 18.01
CA GLY A 15 -16.36 -10.18 16.98
C GLY A 15 -16.36 -9.35 15.69
N THR A 16 -17.53 -8.94 15.21
CA THR A 16 -17.63 -8.08 14.01
C THR A 16 -17.02 -6.69 14.25
N ALA A 17 -17.26 -6.09 15.41
CA ALA A 17 -16.64 -4.82 15.78
C ALA A 17 -15.11 -4.94 15.90
N SER A 18 -14.62 -6.03 16.46
CA SER A 18 -13.18 -6.30 16.56
C SER A 18 -12.53 -6.49 15.19
N ALA A 19 -13.18 -7.21 14.27
CA ALA A 19 -12.68 -7.41 12.92
C ALA A 19 -12.56 -6.06 12.18
N ALA A 20 -13.62 -5.24 12.22
CA ALA A 20 -13.59 -3.92 11.59
C ALA A 20 -12.51 -2.99 12.18
N ALA A 21 -12.30 -3.04 13.50
CA ALA A 21 -11.23 -2.28 14.15
C ALA A 21 -9.84 -2.77 13.74
N GLN A 22 -9.67 -4.08 13.55
CA GLN A 22 -8.42 -4.66 13.08
C GLN A 22 -8.13 -4.24 11.63
N ASP A 23 -9.12 -4.31 10.74
CA ASP A 23 -8.98 -3.85 9.35
C ASP A 23 -8.56 -2.38 9.29
N GLN A 24 -9.19 -1.53 10.10
CA GLN A 24 -8.84 -0.11 10.19
C GLN A 24 -7.41 0.10 10.72
N ALA A 25 -6.97 -0.69 11.70
CA ALA A 25 -5.63 -0.62 12.25
C ALA A 25 -4.58 -1.05 11.21
N ASP A 26 -4.87 -2.07 10.41
CA ASP A 26 -4.00 -2.56 9.34
C ASP A 26 -3.87 -1.54 8.21
N ILE A 27 -4.99 -0.92 7.79
CA ILE A 27 -4.97 0.20 6.82
C ILE A 27 -4.13 1.36 7.36
N ALA A 28 -4.37 1.78 8.61
CA ALA A 28 -3.63 2.89 9.22
C ALA A 28 -2.12 2.59 9.30
N LYS A 29 -1.75 1.35 9.63
CA LYS A 29 -0.35 0.89 9.67
C LYS A 29 0.30 0.90 8.29
N ALA A 30 -0.40 0.46 7.25
CA ALA A 30 0.09 0.49 5.88
C ALA A 30 0.37 1.94 5.41
N VAL A 31 -0.59 2.86 5.63
CA VAL A 31 -0.43 4.29 5.33
C VAL A 31 0.75 4.90 6.08
N TYR A 32 0.89 4.57 7.36
CA TYR A 32 1.99 5.03 8.20
C TYR A 32 3.36 4.52 7.69
N HIS A 33 3.50 3.22 7.42
CA HIS A 33 4.74 2.64 6.88
C HIS A 33 5.11 3.30 5.55
N HIS A 34 4.16 3.47 4.64
CA HIS A 34 4.42 4.13 3.37
C HIS A 34 4.87 5.59 3.53
N SER A 35 4.28 6.33 4.47
CA SER A 35 4.69 7.70 4.76
C SER A 35 6.14 7.79 5.24
N VAL A 36 6.57 6.84 6.07
CA VAL A 36 7.98 6.71 6.50
C VAL A 36 8.91 6.46 5.30
N LEU A 37 8.53 5.55 4.38
CA LEU A 37 9.32 5.27 3.18
C LEU A 37 9.43 6.50 2.27
N ARG A 38 8.35 7.28 2.12
CA ARG A 38 8.37 8.52 1.35
C ARG A 38 9.31 9.56 1.93
N LEU A 39 9.33 9.74 3.25
CA LEU A 39 10.28 10.63 3.92
C LEU A 39 11.73 10.21 3.64
N HIS A 40 12.01 8.90 3.69
CA HIS A 40 13.34 8.38 3.42
C HIS A 40 13.77 8.58 1.96
N ARG A 41 12.87 8.26 1.01
CA ARG A 41 13.13 8.46 -0.44
C ARG A 41 13.28 9.93 -0.83
N ALA A 42 12.64 10.84 -0.11
CA ALA A 42 12.83 12.28 -0.28
C ALA A 42 14.19 12.78 0.24
N GLY A 43 15.05 11.89 0.74
CA GLY A 43 16.40 12.20 1.23
C GLY A 43 16.52 12.28 2.75
N GLY A 44 15.44 12.09 3.51
CA GLY A 44 15.49 12.08 4.97
C GLY A 44 16.31 10.91 5.50
N SER A 45 17.25 11.17 6.42
CA SER A 45 17.97 10.09 7.09
C SER A 45 17.04 9.35 8.06
N MET A 46 17.29 8.06 8.29
CA MET A 46 16.50 7.27 9.24
C MET A 46 16.50 7.87 10.67
N ARG A 47 17.57 8.58 11.04
CA ARG A 47 17.71 9.25 12.33
C ARG A 47 16.81 10.47 12.45
N GLU A 48 16.78 11.33 11.42
CA GLU A 48 15.90 12.52 11.38
C GLU A 48 14.44 12.11 11.37
N ILE A 49 14.08 11.08 10.60
CA ILE A 49 12.72 10.55 10.55
C ILE A 49 12.29 10.01 11.92
N ALA A 50 13.18 9.27 12.60
CA ALA A 50 12.90 8.74 13.93
C ALA A 50 12.64 9.87 14.95
N GLU A 51 13.46 10.91 14.93
CA GLU A 51 13.32 12.08 15.80
C GLU A 51 12.02 12.85 15.52
N ALA A 52 11.74 13.16 14.25
CA ALA A 52 10.54 13.87 13.84
C ALA A 52 9.24 13.12 14.21
N LEU A 53 9.25 11.79 14.06
CA LEU A 53 8.08 10.95 14.38
C LEU A 53 8.07 10.44 15.82
N LYS A 54 9.01 10.89 16.68
CA LYS A 54 9.15 10.49 18.09
C LYS A 54 9.17 8.97 18.29
N MET A 55 9.90 8.27 17.43
CA MET A 55 10.06 6.82 17.50
C MET A 55 11.52 6.41 17.58
N SER A 56 11.75 5.13 17.90
CA SER A 56 13.11 4.61 17.91
C SER A 56 13.68 4.50 16.50
N HIS A 57 14.98 4.76 16.37
CA HIS A 57 15.73 4.51 15.14
C HIS A 57 15.55 3.06 14.64
N GLN A 58 15.53 2.10 15.57
CA GLN A 58 15.29 0.69 15.26
C GLN A 58 13.94 0.45 14.58
N ARG A 59 12.90 1.19 14.97
CA ARG A 59 11.57 1.06 14.37
C ARG A 59 11.56 1.56 12.93
N VAL A 60 12.20 2.69 12.66
CA VAL A 60 12.36 3.21 11.29
C VAL A 60 13.15 2.23 10.43
N HIS A 61 14.27 1.71 10.95
CA HIS A 61 15.09 0.73 10.25
C HIS A 61 14.29 -0.52 9.88
N GLN A 62 13.48 -1.06 10.81
CA GLN A 62 12.60 -2.20 10.52
C GLN A 62 11.62 -1.91 9.39
N ILE A 63 10.98 -0.73 9.39
CA ILE A 63 10.01 -0.35 8.35
C ILE A 63 10.71 -0.28 7.00
N VAL A 64 11.85 0.42 6.92
CA VAL A 64 12.61 0.60 5.68
C VAL A 64 13.14 -0.73 5.14
N GLU A 65 13.73 -1.58 5.98
CA GLU A 65 14.31 -2.86 5.56
C GLU A 65 13.26 -3.93 5.21
N GLN A 66 12.12 -3.97 5.93
CA GLN A 66 11.03 -4.89 5.58
C GLN A 66 10.46 -4.57 4.20
N SER A 67 10.40 -3.29 3.82
CA SER A 67 9.92 -2.89 2.50
C SER A 67 10.87 -3.26 1.36
N LYS A 68 12.19 -3.28 1.59
CA LYS A 68 13.18 -3.78 0.61
C LYS A 68 12.99 -5.27 0.29
N ARG A 69 12.48 -6.06 1.25
CA ARG A 69 12.22 -7.49 1.06
C ARG A 69 10.96 -7.80 0.24
N THR A 70 10.12 -6.79 -0.01
CA THR A 70 8.86 -6.88 -0.76
C THR A 70 8.90 -6.08 -2.06
N GLU A 71 10.07 -5.97 -2.70
CA GLU A 71 10.26 -5.31 -4.01
C GLU A 71 9.73 -6.15 -5.18
N ARG A 72 8.49 -6.63 -5.07
CA ARG A 72 7.75 -7.26 -6.16
C ARG A 72 6.61 -6.37 -6.61
N CYS A 73 6.34 -6.36 -7.90
CA CYS A 73 5.14 -5.75 -8.46
C CYS A 73 3.90 -6.49 -7.95
N TRP A 74 2.96 -5.79 -7.32
CA TRP A 74 1.72 -6.37 -6.79
C TRP A 74 0.70 -6.70 -7.87
N PHE A 75 1.00 -6.36 -9.13
CA PHE A 75 0.14 -6.62 -10.28
C PHE A 75 0.55 -7.89 -11.01
N CYS A 76 1.85 -8.06 -11.31
CA CYS A 76 2.37 -9.21 -12.06
C CYS A 76 3.31 -10.13 -11.26
N GLY A 77 3.69 -9.76 -10.03
CA GLY A 77 4.57 -10.53 -9.17
C GLY A 77 6.07 -10.39 -9.45
N ARG A 78 6.48 -9.71 -10.54
CA ARG A 78 7.92 -9.56 -10.90
C ARG A 78 8.71 -8.80 -9.85
N VAL A 79 9.92 -9.26 -9.57
CA VAL A 79 10.90 -8.59 -8.68
C VAL A 79 11.60 -7.42 -9.40
N ALA A 80 12.28 -6.55 -8.64
CA ALA A 80 12.92 -5.33 -9.18
C ALA A 80 14.07 -5.58 -10.16
N ASP A 81 14.69 -6.76 -10.15
CA ASP A 81 15.71 -7.19 -11.11
C ASP A 81 15.15 -7.75 -12.43
N GLU A 82 13.84 -8.01 -12.50
CA GLU A 82 13.15 -8.51 -13.70
C GLU A 82 12.53 -7.39 -14.57
N VAL A 83 12.65 -6.13 -14.16
CA VAL A 83 11.99 -4.98 -14.81
C VAL A 83 12.90 -3.76 -14.85
N ASP A 84 12.73 -2.89 -15.85
CA ASP A 84 13.62 -1.72 -15.99
C ASP A 84 13.37 -0.68 -14.89
N LYS A 85 12.11 -0.52 -14.46
CA LYS A 85 11.73 0.44 -13.41
C LYS A 85 10.59 -0.08 -12.55
N MET A 86 10.63 0.27 -11.27
CA MET A 86 9.55 0.00 -10.33
C MET A 86 9.19 1.24 -9.53
N MET A 87 7.89 1.49 -9.39
CA MET A 87 7.35 2.59 -8.59
C MET A 87 6.62 2.02 -7.37
N ALA A 88 7.01 2.50 -6.20
CA ALA A 88 6.33 2.21 -4.96
C ALA A 88 5.31 3.31 -4.65
N GLY A 89 4.03 2.94 -4.71
CA GLY A 89 2.91 3.78 -4.33
C GLY A 89 2.51 3.63 -2.86
N PRO A 90 1.40 4.31 -2.45
CA PRO A 90 0.88 4.33 -1.08
C PRO A 90 0.68 3.01 -0.38
N ALA A 91 0.27 1.99 -1.13
CA ALA A 91 0.00 0.68 -0.59
C ALA A 91 0.25 -0.41 -1.63
N ALA A 92 1.12 -0.19 -2.62
CA ALA A 92 1.44 -1.17 -3.66
C ALA A 92 2.73 -0.82 -4.42
N LEU A 93 3.38 -1.81 -5.00
CA LEU A 93 4.46 -1.61 -5.98
C LEU A 93 3.96 -1.96 -7.38
N ILE A 94 4.27 -1.13 -8.37
CA ILE A 94 3.94 -1.38 -9.78
C ILE A 94 5.18 -1.23 -10.66
N CYS A 95 5.42 -2.17 -11.56
CA CYS A 95 6.51 -2.09 -12.54
C CYS A 95 6.09 -1.29 -13.78
N ASP A 96 7.08 -0.79 -14.51
CA ASP A 96 6.93 -0.13 -15.80
C ASP A 96 6.12 -0.94 -16.82
N VAL A 97 6.29 -2.26 -16.86
CA VAL A 97 5.52 -3.14 -17.76
C VAL A 97 4.03 -3.07 -17.43
N CYS A 98 3.65 -3.24 -16.16
CA CYS A 98 2.25 -3.15 -15.74
C CYS A 98 1.66 -1.75 -15.96
N VAL A 99 2.46 -0.70 -15.80
CA VAL A 99 2.02 0.66 -16.10
C VAL A 99 1.75 0.85 -17.60
N ALA A 100 2.58 0.27 -18.48
CA ALA A 100 2.41 0.37 -19.92
C ALA A 100 1.23 -0.45 -20.44
N GLU A 101 0.99 -1.63 -19.87
CA GLU A 101 0.03 -2.61 -20.38
C GLU A 101 -1.35 -2.55 -19.69
N ALA A 102 -1.46 -1.95 -18.51
CA ALA A 102 -2.70 -1.97 -17.74
C ALA A 102 -3.87 -1.27 -18.45
N GLN A 103 -4.98 -2.00 -18.57
CA GLN A 103 -6.27 -1.50 -19.02
C GLN A 103 -7.28 -1.61 -17.88
N VAL A 104 -8.06 -0.55 -17.70
CA VAL A 104 -9.15 -0.53 -16.70
C VAL A 104 -10.45 -0.94 -17.37
N ALA A 105 -11.24 -1.77 -16.72
CA ALA A 105 -12.51 -2.25 -17.29
C ALA A 105 -13.58 -2.46 -16.21
N GLU A 106 -13.23 -3.17 -15.14
CA GLU A 106 -14.18 -3.48 -14.07
C GLU A 106 -14.24 -2.38 -13.02
N VAL A 107 -15.42 -2.14 -12.43
CA VAL A 107 -15.57 -1.16 -11.35
C VAL A 107 -15.20 -1.82 -10.03
N GLY A 108 -14.27 -1.21 -9.31
CA GLY A 108 -13.83 -1.67 -7.99
C GLY A 108 -13.11 -0.57 -7.22
N ASP A 109 -12.74 -0.87 -5.99
CA ASP A 109 -12.04 0.07 -5.12
C ASP A 109 -10.56 0.12 -5.47
N CYS A 110 -10.08 1.30 -5.84
CA CYS A 110 -8.68 1.51 -6.20
C CYS A 110 -7.78 1.44 -4.95
N SER A 111 -6.75 0.59 -4.96
CA SER A 111 -5.78 0.44 -3.86
C SER A 111 -4.88 1.68 -3.64
N PHE A 112 -4.96 2.71 -4.51
CA PHE A 112 -4.15 3.92 -4.44
C PHE A 112 -4.93 5.15 -3.95
N CYS A 113 -6.13 5.37 -4.48
CA CYS A 113 -6.98 6.52 -4.11
C CYS A 113 -8.20 6.16 -3.28
N SER A 114 -8.47 4.86 -3.08
CA SER A 114 -9.61 4.33 -2.32
C SER A 114 -11.00 4.69 -2.85
N GLU A 115 -11.09 5.22 -4.08
CA GLU A 115 -12.37 5.51 -4.73
C GLU A 115 -12.84 4.32 -5.57
N THR A 116 -14.15 4.09 -5.61
CA THR A 116 -14.80 3.09 -6.46
C THR A 116 -14.90 3.60 -7.90
N LYS A 117 -14.09 3.06 -8.80
CA LYS A 117 -13.96 3.51 -10.19
C LYS A 117 -13.59 2.32 -11.10
N PRO A 118 -13.56 2.49 -12.44
CA PRO A 118 -12.95 1.51 -13.31
C PRO A 118 -11.47 1.29 -12.94
N VAL A 119 -11.12 0.03 -12.66
CA VAL A 119 -9.80 -0.41 -12.22
C VAL A 119 -9.24 -1.49 -13.13
N HIS A 120 -7.91 -1.57 -13.12
CA HIS A 120 -7.14 -2.72 -13.55
C HIS A 120 -6.90 -3.60 -12.30
N GLU A 121 -7.29 -4.87 -12.37
CA GLU A 121 -7.05 -5.86 -11.33
C GLU A 121 -5.75 -6.61 -11.64
N GLY A 122 -4.82 -6.56 -10.69
CA GLY A 122 -3.61 -7.37 -10.68
C GLY A 122 -3.69 -8.50 -9.65
N ALA A 123 -2.57 -9.18 -9.42
CA ALA A 123 -2.50 -10.32 -8.51
C ALA A 123 -2.92 -9.98 -7.06
N GLU A 124 -2.50 -8.82 -6.54
CA GLU A 124 -2.69 -8.42 -5.14
C GLU A 124 -3.24 -6.99 -4.98
N ALA A 125 -3.48 -6.27 -6.08
CA ALA A 125 -3.89 -4.86 -6.04
C ALA A 125 -4.82 -4.47 -7.21
N LYS A 126 -5.59 -3.40 -6.99
CA LYS A 126 -6.44 -2.76 -8.00
C LYS A 126 -6.01 -1.32 -8.22
N ILE A 127 -5.98 -0.84 -9.46
CA ILE A 127 -5.56 0.53 -9.75
C ILE A 127 -6.45 1.19 -10.81
N CYS A 128 -6.93 2.40 -10.53
CA CYS A 128 -7.74 3.16 -11.48
C CYS A 128 -6.88 3.90 -12.51
N ARG A 129 -7.51 4.38 -13.59
CA ARG A 129 -6.80 5.00 -14.71
C ARG A 129 -5.99 6.24 -14.30
N SER A 130 -6.55 7.11 -13.47
CA SER A 130 -5.84 8.31 -13.00
C SER A 130 -4.59 7.98 -12.17
N CYS A 131 -4.65 6.93 -11.35
CA CYS A 131 -3.48 6.47 -10.58
C CYS A 131 -2.44 5.76 -11.46
N LEU A 132 -2.87 5.05 -12.51
CA LEU A 132 -1.98 4.50 -13.54
C LEU A 132 -1.23 5.61 -14.28
N ASP A 133 -1.93 6.64 -14.75
CA ASP A 133 -1.32 7.76 -15.47
C ASP A 133 -0.34 8.53 -14.58
N PHE A 134 -0.66 8.73 -13.30
CA PHE A 134 0.27 9.30 -12.32
C PHE A 134 1.51 8.42 -12.14
N SER A 135 1.32 7.10 -12.05
CA SER A 135 2.42 6.14 -11.93
C SER A 135 3.35 6.19 -13.15
N ALA A 136 2.77 6.28 -14.35
CA ALA A 136 3.51 6.45 -15.60
C ALA A 136 4.34 7.73 -15.62
N ALA A 137 3.75 8.84 -15.19
CA ALA A 137 4.45 10.13 -15.12
C ALA A 137 5.64 10.11 -14.15
N VAL A 138 5.50 9.42 -13.01
CA VAL A 138 6.58 9.23 -12.04
C VAL A 138 7.69 8.32 -12.60
N ILE A 139 7.34 7.17 -13.19
CA ILE A 139 8.31 6.22 -13.78
C ILE A 139 9.09 6.84 -14.95
N SER A 140 8.41 7.67 -15.76
CA SER A 140 9.01 8.33 -16.91
C SER A 140 9.89 9.53 -16.53
N GLY A 141 9.94 9.92 -15.25
CA GLY A 141 10.64 11.13 -14.81
C GLY A 141 9.96 12.43 -15.24
N ALA A 142 8.72 12.37 -15.75
CA ALA A 142 7.94 13.53 -16.15
C ALA A 142 7.41 14.31 -14.93
N ALA A 143 7.31 13.65 -13.77
CA ALA A 143 7.16 14.31 -12.47
C ALA A 143 8.51 14.90 -12.02
N SER A 144 9.04 15.87 -12.78
CA SER A 144 10.10 16.73 -12.27
C SER A 144 9.54 17.52 -11.09
N LEU A 145 10.11 17.29 -9.91
CA LEU A 145 9.95 18.06 -8.68
C LEU A 145 9.64 19.54 -8.97
N ARG A 146 8.46 20.01 -8.59
CA ARG A 146 8.17 21.40 -8.22
C ARG A 146 7.16 21.43 -7.10
#